data_AF-A0A5A8EFN6-F1
#
_entry.id   AF-A0A5A8EFN6-F1
#
_cell.length_a   1.000
_cell.length_b   1.000
_cell.length_c   1.000
_cell.angle_alpha   90.00
_cell.angle_beta   90.00
_cell.angle_gamma   90.00
#
_symmetry.space_group_name_H-M   'P 1'
#
loop_
_entity.id
_entity.type
_entity.pdbx_description
1 polymer ?
#
loop_
_entity_poly.entity_id
_entity_poly.type
_entity_poly.pdbx_seq_one_letter_code
_entity_poly.pdbx_strand_id
1 'polypeptide(L)'
;MLPMSPATRALECPWGGVVPVNDEAGALPPRAVQTSPSGSVSGPPSEPAPAAIVVLATSVMLCWAEANRSSGWDPSSKTRYFLEHTSWWDAGPHDQSPDASAQLHSGNGPWLSFPMGNATHGTAEKLLPATTLSFRVTVVGQSRNDGEQNITSPELQVSLPQRGACGNHADMIQFRATYDRFQSSVQGCLILCSLDPDPDACASKCLKDGLGISSTCASCWVEMGHCTINSCSDCVFDPKGAACKACSESKCFPATVACSGIPMWRFPGV
;
A
#
# COMPACT_ATOMS: atom_id res chain seq x y z
N MET A 1 27.34 25.98 11.16
CA MET A 1 27.24 24.76 10.34
C MET A 1 25.98 24.90 9.49
N LEU A 2 26.13 25.06 8.18
CA LEU A 2 24.98 25.06 7.26
C LEU A 2 24.55 23.60 7.04
N PRO A 3 23.24 23.28 7.07
CA PRO A 3 22.78 21.94 6.72
C PRO A 3 23.10 21.68 5.25
N MET A 4 23.82 20.60 4.96
CA MET A 4 24.04 20.15 3.58
C MET A 4 22.72 19.61 3.03
N SER A 5 22.30 20.08 1.85
CA SER A 5 21.13 19.54 1.17
C SER A 5 21.33 18.04 0.88
N PRO A 6 20.30 17.20 1.06
CA PRO A 6 20.37 15.79 0.70
C PRO A 6 20.63 15.63 -0.81
N ALA A 7 21.52 14.71 -1.15
CA ALA A 7 21.85 14.42 -2.55
C ALA A 7 20.68 13.69 -3.22
N THR A 8 20.06 14.29 -4.23
CA THR A 8 19.03 13.65 -5.05
C THR A 8 19.67 12.52 -5.87
N ARG A 9 19.31 11.26 -5.58
CA ARG A 9 19.64 10.13 -6.45
C ARG A 9 18.52 9.96 -7.48
N ALA A 10 18.87 10.06 -8.76
CA ALA A 10 17.99 9.66 -9.84
C ALA A 10 17.90 8.14 -9.89
N LEU A 11 16.68 7.61 -9.92
CA LEU A 11 16.44 6.23 -10.35
C LEU A 11 16.18 6.27 -11.85
N GLU A 12 17.01 5.56 -12.61
CA GLU A 12 16.86 5.44 -14.05
C GLU A 12 16.10 4.17 -14.38
N CYS A 13 15.01 4.29 -15.15
CA CYS A 13 14.42 3.12 -15.79
C CYS A 13 15.45 2.52 -16.78
N PRO A 14 15.50 1.20 -16.97
CA PRO A 14 16.52 0.55 -17.81
C PRO A 14 16.56 1.03 -19.28
N TRP A 15 15.48 1.68 -19.73
CA TRP A 15 15.26 2.11 -21.12
C TRP A 15 15.45 3.62 -21.34
N GLY A 16 15.98 4.32 -20.33
CA GLY A 16 16.12 5.78 -20.36
C GLY A 16 14.85 6.46 -19.86
N GLY A 17 15.00 7.21 -18.78
CA GLY A 17 13.92 7.90 -18.08
C GLY A 17 14.39 8.22 -16.68
N VAL A 18 14.55 9.51 -16.37
CA VAL A 18 14.98 9.97 -15.05
C VAL A 18 13.73 10.33 -14.26
N VAL A 19 13.51 9.63 -13.15
CA VAL A 19 12.45 9.99 -12.21
C VAL A 19 13.09 10.71 -11.01
N PRO A 20 12.67 11.95 -10.68
CA PRO A 20 13.14 12.62 -9.49
C PRO A 20 12.59 11.91 -8.25
N VAL A 21 13.49 11.49 -7.35
CA VAL A 21 13.13 10.91 -6.05
C VAL A 21 13.35 11.95 -4.96
N ASN A 22 12.31 12.25 -4.18
CA ASN A 22 12.44 13.07 -2.98
C ASN A 22 12.77 12.16 -1.78
N ASP A 23 14.05 12.08 -1.43
CA ASP A 23 14.51 11.40 -0.21
C ASP A 23 14.31 12.32 1.02
N GLU A 24 13.07 12.45 1.51
CA GLU A 24 12.79 13.19 2.74
C GLU A 24 12.83 12.35 4.02
N ALA A 25 13.05 11.04 3.94
CA ALA A 25 13.15 10.18 5.11
C ALA A 25 14.48 9.43 5.11
N GLY A 26 15.30 9.64 6.14
CA GLY A 26 16.61 8.99 6.36
C GLY A 26 16.51 7.47 6.61
N ALA A 27 15.95 6.74 5.66
CA ALA A 27 15.79 5.29 5.67
C ALA A 27 16.83 4.61 4.77
N LEU A 28 17.03 3.32 5.03
CA LEU A 28 17.94 2.37 4.36
C LEU A 28 18.06 2.58 2.84
N PRO A 29 19.24 2.29 2.24
CA PRO A 29 19.45 2.46 0.80
C PRO A 29 18.38 1.70 0.00
N PRO A 30 17.89 2.28 -1.11
CA PRO A 30 16.89 1.64 -1.95
C PRO A 30 17.42 0.28 -2.42
N ARG A 31 16.72 -0.79 -2.04
CA ARG A 31 17.03 -2.12 -2.54
C ARG A 31 16.29 -2.29 -3.86
N ALA A 32 17.01 -2.08 -4.96
CA ALA A 32 16.49 -2.44 -6.28
C ALA A 32 16.25 -3.95 -6.31
N VAL A 33 14.99 -4.36 -6.24
CA VAL A 33 14.61 -5.74 -6.52
C VAL A 33 14.31 -5.79 -8.01
N GLN A 34 15.33 -6.09 -8.81
CA GLN A 34 15.10 -6.54 -10.18
C GLN A 34 14.50 -7.94 -10.10
N THR A 35 13.18 -8.03 -10.19
CA THR A 35 12.52 -9.29 -10.50
C THR A 35 12.68 -9.52 -12.00
N SER A 36 13.65 -10.35 -12.39
CA SER A 36 13.61 -10.93 -13.73
C SER A 36 12.35 -11.78 -13.83
N PRO A 37 11.56 -11.70 -14.93
CA PRO A 37 10.47 -12.62 -15.16
C PRO A 37 11.02 -14.04 -15.06
N SER A 38 10.44 -14.85 -14.16
CA SER A 38 10.85 -16.23 -13.91
C SER A 38 10.41 -17.09 -15.10
N GLY A 39 11.17 -17.02 -16.19
CA GLY A 39 10.93 -17.76 -17.42
C GLY A 39 11.80 -17.24 -18.55
N SER A 40 12.72 -18.06 -19.04
CA SER A 40 13.45 -17.79 -20.29
C SER A 40 12.47 -17.91 -21.46
N VAL A 41 11.77 -16.82 -21.80
CA VAL A 41 10.92 -16.77 -22.99
C VAL A 41 11.83 -16.56 -24.20
N SER A 42 12.13 -17.63 -24.93
CA SER A 42 12.81 -17.55 -26.23
C SER A 42 11.80 -17.11 -27.29
N GLY A 43 11.61 -15.80 -27.44
CA GLY A 43 10.80 -15.12 -28.44
C GLY A 43 11.11 -13.62 -28.44
N PRO A 44 10.75 -12.85 -29.49
CA PRO A 44 10.79 -11.40 -29.40
C PRO A 44 9.99 -10.99 -28.15
N PRO A 45 10.48 -10.02 -27.34
CA PRO A 45 9.83 -9.64 -26.09
C PRO A 45 8.35 -9.35 -26.38
N SER A 46 7.44 -10.05 -25.71
CA SER A 46 6.03 -9.73 -25.75
C SER A 46 5.85 -8.36 -25.11
N GLU A 47 5.71 -7.35 -25.94
CA GLU A 47 5.54 -5.98 -25.49
C GLU A 47 4.07 -5.67 -25.20
N PRO A 48 3.79 -4.82 -24.20
CA PRO A 48 4.75 -4.16 -23.32
C PRO A 48 5.25 -5.10 -22.22
N ALA A 49 6.57 -5.27 -22.13
CA ALA A 49 7.18 -6.00 -21.02
C ALA A 49 7.40 -5.01 -19.85
N PRO A 50 6.82 -5.26 -18.66
CA PRO A 50 7.02 -4.44 -17.48
C PRO A 50 8.42 -4.78 -16.97
N ALA A 51 9.29 -3.78 -16.94
CA ALA A 51 10.73 -4.02 -17.06
C ALA A 51 11.51 -3.70 -15.78
N ALA A 52 10.97 -2.89 -14.86
CA ALA A 52 11.63 -2.67 -13.58
C ALA A 52 10.66 -2.17 -12.51
N ILE A 53 10.93 -2.59 -11.27
CA ILE A 53 10.27 -2.08 -10.08
C ILE A 53 11.33 -1.53 -9.17
N VAL A 54 11.11 -0.33 -8.67
CA VAL A 54 11.85 0.16 -7.52
C VAL A 54 10.91 0.27 -6.36
N VAL A 55 11.05 -0.65 -5.41
CA VAL A 55 10.41 -0.55 -4.11
C VAL A 55 11.29 0.33 -3.23
N LEU A 56 10.89 1.59 -3.09
CA LEU A 56 11.46 2.48 -2.11
C LEU A 56 10.89 2.15 -0.73
N ALA A 57 11.45 2.75 0.32
CA ALA A 57 10.88 2.61 1.66
C ALA A 57 9.40 2.99 1.63
N THR A 58 9.07 4.13 1.02
CA THR A 58 7.74 4.78 1.06
C THR A 58 7.09 4.89 -0.31
N SER A 59 7.55 4.19 -1.34
CA SER A 59 6.85 4.16 -2.63
C SER A 59 7.20 2.92 -3.45
N VAL A 60 6.37 2.60 -4.42
CA VAL A 60 6.69 1.67 -5.50
C VAL A 60 6.74 2.45 -6.79
N MET A 61 7.79 2.28 -7.57
CA MET A 61 7.90 2.81 -8.91
C MET A 61 7.85 1.66 -9.90
N LEU A 62 6.98 1.77 -10.90
CA LEU A 62 6.87 0.81 -12.00
C LEU A 62 7.38 1.48 -13.28
N CYS A 63 8.30 0.80 -13.96
CA CYS A 63 8.76 1.15 -15.30
C CYS A 63 8.37 0.03 -16.27
N TRP A 64 7.92 0.39 -17.47
CA TRP A 64 7.69 -0.57 -18.56
C TRP A 64 8.36 -0.09 -19.85
N ALA A 65 8.63 -1.02 -20.77
CA ALA A 65 9.08 -0.64 -22.10
C ALA A 65 7.92 -0.03 -22.90
N GLU A 66 8.18 1.02 -23.68
CA GLU A 66 7.19 1.51 -24.65
C GLU A 66 6.87 0.41 -25.68
N ALA A 67 5.62 0.35 -26.13
CA ALA A 67 5.25 -0.53 -27.23
C ALA A 67 6.06 -0.16 -28.48
N ASN A 68 6.85 -1.09 -29.00
CA ASN A 68 7.72 -0.90 -30.14
C ASN A 68 6.87 -0.71 -31.39
N ARG A 69 7.04 0.45 -32.01
CA ARG A 69 6.32 0.86 -33.21
C ARG A 69 6.55 -0.06 -34.42
N SER A 70 7.54 -0.97 -34.36
CA SER A 70 7.75 -1.98 -35.40
C SER A 70 6.68 -3.09 -35.40
N SER A 71 5.89 -3.24 -34.35
CA SER A 71 4.86 -4.29 -34.19
C SER A 71 3.54 -4.04 -34.94
N GLY A 72 3.51 -3.15 -35.94
CA GLY A 72 2.32 -2.90 -36.77
C GLY A 72 1.37 -1.80 -36.26
N TRP A 73 1.75 -1.11 -35.19
CA TRP A 73 0.99 0.02 -34.64
C TRP A 73 1.04 1.23 -35.56
N ASP A 74 -0.06 1.98 -35.61
CA ASP A 74 -0.12 3.26 -36.30
C ASP A 74 0.71 4.29 -35.50
N PRO A 75 1.83 4.82 -36.06
CA PRO A 75 2.68 5.78 -35.37
C PRO A 75 2.01 7.13 -35.12
N SER A 76 0.86 7.40 -35.75
CA SER A 76 0.05 8.60 -35.54
C SER A 76 -1.03 8.41 -34.46
N SER A 77 -1.31 7.17 -34.06
CA SER A 77 -2.30 6.88 -33.03
C SER A 77 -1.76 7.18 -31.63
N LYS A 78 -2.64 7.70 -30.76
CA LYS A 78 -2.30 7.87 -29.34
C LYS A 78 -2.38 6.50 -28.66
N THR A 79 -1.25 6.03 -28.15
CA THR A 79 -1.22 4.89 -27.24
C THR A 79 -1.65 5.31 -25.85
N ARG A 80 -2.43 4.45 -25.19
CA ARG A 80 -2.86 4.61 -23.80
C ARG A 80 -2.35 3.41 -23.02
N TYR A 81 -1.73 3.65 -21.87
CA TYR A 81 -1.35 2.58 -20.95
C TYR A 81 -2.38 2.53 -19.82
N PHE A 82 -2.77 1.32 -19.46
CA PHE A 82 -3.64 0.98 -18.35
C PHE A 82 -2.80 0.12 -17.43
N LEU A 83 -2.63 0.56 -16.18
CA LEU A 83 -2.01 -0.27 -15.17
C LEU A 83 -3.12 -0.87 -14.32
N GLU A 84 -3.08 -2.18 -14.20
CA GLU A 84 -3.93 -2.98 -13.33
C GLU A 84 -3.06 -3.53 -12.20
N HIS A 85 -3.62 -3.58 -10.99
CA HIS A 85 -3.00 -4.26 -9.88
C HIS A 85 -4.03 -5.18 -9.23
N THR A 86 -3.56 -6.26 -8.60
CA THR A 86 -4.36 -7.04 -7.67
C THR A 86 -3.58 -7.25 -6.40
N SER A 87 -4.29 -7.27 -5.27
CA SER A 87 -3.73 -7.65 -3.98
C SER A 87 -4.60 -8.71 -3.33
N TRP A 88 -3.97 -9.57 -2.52
CA TRP A 88 -4.70 -10.55 -1.73
C TRP A 88 -5.70 -9.88 -0.77
N TRP A 89 -5.47 -8.61 -0.42
CA TRP A 89 -6.33 -7.80 0.45
C TRP A 89 -7.65 -7.40 -0.20
N ASP A 90 -7.67 -7.20 -1.52
CA ASP A 90 -8.84 -6.69 -2.25
C ASP A 90 -9.83 -7.81 -2.60
N ALA A 91 -9.38 -9.07 -2.65
CA ALA A 91 -10.22 -10.23 -3.00
C ALA A 91 -11.16 -10.71 -1.87
N GLY A 92 -11.72 -9.81 -1.06
CA GLY A 92 -12.35 -10.12 0.23
C GLY A 92 -13.86 -9.93 0.24
N PRO A 93 -14.58 -10.55 1.20
CA PRO A 93 -16.05 -10.46 1.29
C PRO A 93 -16.57 -9.04 1.55
N HIS A 94 -15.70 -8.12 2.01
CA HIS A 94 -16.04 -6.72 2.26
C HIS A 94 -15.82 -5.80 1.06
N ASP A 95 -15.26 -6.31 -0.04
CA ASP A 95 -15.09 -5.56 -1.28
C ASP A 95 -15.87 -6.27 -2.39
N GLN A 96 -17.03 -5.72 -2.76
CA GLN A 96 -17.91 -6.27 -3.80
C GLN A 96 -17.38 -5.99 -5.23
N SER A 97 -16.10 -5.69 -5.40
CA SER A 97 -15.48 -5.53 -6.71
C SER A 97 -14.51 -6.70 -6.97
N PRO A 98 -15.04 -7.88 -7.40
CA PRO A 98 -14.21 -9.04 -7.72
C PRO A 98 -13.20 -8.80 -8.85
N ASP A 99 -13.39 -7.70 -9.60
CA ASP A 99 -12.46 -7.20 -10.62
C ASP A 99 -12.09 -5.74 -10.32
N ALA A 100 -11.62 -5.44 -9.11
CA ALA A 100 -10.97 -4.15 -8.83
C ALA A 100 -9.60 -4.06 -9.54
N SER A 101 -9.58 -4.31 -10.86
CA SER A 101 -8.61 -3.71 -11.76
C SER A 101 -8.85 -2.20 -11.69
N ALA A 102 -8.30 -1.55 -10.67
CA ALA A 102 -8.29 -0.10 -10.64
C ALA A 102 -7.46 0.33 -11.85
N GLN A 103 -8.11 0.95 -12.84
CA GLN A 103 -7.39 1.60 -13.91
C GLN A 103 -6.64 2.78 -13.28
N LEU A 104 -5.36 2.54 -12.98
CA LEU A 104 -4.57 3.43 -12.13
C LEU A 104 -4.19 4.74 -12.79
N HIS A 105 -4.04 4.69 -14.11
CA HIS A 105 -3.55 5.83 -14.86
C HIS A 105 -3.86 5.66 -16.35
N SER A 106 -4.09 6.77 -17.03
CA SER A 106 -3.95 6.89 -18.47
C SER A 106 -2.96 8.02 -18.74
N GLY A 107 -1.74 7.68 -19.13
CA GLY A 107 -0.67 8.63 -19.38
C GLY A 107 0.07 8.33 -20.68
N ASN A 108 0.81 9.32 -21.18
CA ASN A 108 1.61 9.20 -22.41
C ASN A 108 3.05 8.73 -22.14
N GLY A 109 3.40 8.32 -20.90
CA GLY A 109 4.76 8.00 -20.49
C GLY A 109 4.95 6.57 -19.97
N PRO A 110 6.17 6.01 -20.01
CA PRO A 110 6.47 4.60 -19.70
C PRO A 110 6.72 4.31 -18.20
N TRP A 111 6.29 5.18 -17.30
CA TRP A 111 6.56 5.04 -15.86
C TRP A 111 5.44 5.62 -15.00
N LEU A 112 5.32 5.11 -13.78
CA LEU A 112 4.38 5.59 -12.75
C LEU A 112 4.96 5.36 -11.34
N SER A 113 4.72 6.29 -10.43
CA SER A 113 5.12 6.16 -9.02
C SER A 113 3.92 6.18 -8.07
N PHE A 114 3.97 5.30 -7.07
CA PHE A 114 2.94 5.11 -6.05
C PHE A 114 3.54 5.38 -4.68
N PRO A 115 3.21 6.48 -3.99
CA PRO A 115 3.64 6.66 -2.61
C PRO A 115 2.86 5.70 -1.70
N MET A 116 3.58 5.03 -0.81
CA MET A 116 3.04 4.31 0.34
C MET A 116 2.64 5.31 1.43
N GLY A 117 1.39 5.26 1.87
CA GLY A 117 0.92 6.00 3.04
C GLY A 117 -0.17 7.03 2.73
N ASN A 118 -0.23 8.09 3.55
CA ASN A 118 -1.31 9.06 3.56
C ASN A 118 -1.10 10.12 2.46
N ALA A 119 -1.18 9.70 1.19
CA ALA A 119 -1.16 10.63 0.08
C ALA A 119 -2.51 11.37 0.00
N THR A 120 -2.46 12.69 0.15
CA THR A 120 -3.65 13.54 0.21
C THR A 120 -4.23 13.93 -1.16
N HIS A 121 -3.74 13.40 -2.29
CA HIS A 121 -4.29 13.75 -3.60
C HIS A 121 -4.30 12.59 -4.61
N GLY A 122 -5.50 12.12 -4.94
CA GLY A 122 -5.97 11.83 -6.31
C GLY A 122 -5.49 10.59 -7.07
N THR A 123 -4.27 10.09 -6.89
CA THR A 123 -3.74 9.02 -7.78
C THR A 123 -2.78 8.04 -7.11
N ALA A 124 -2.51 8.22 -5.82
CA ALA A 124 -1.62 7.35 -5.08
C ALA A 124 -2.42 6.18 -4.48
N GLU A 125 -2.31 5.05 -5.14
CA GLU A 125 -2.82 3.78 -4.64
C GLU A 125 -2.32 3.52 -3.22
N LYS A 126 -3.28 3.13 -2.38
CA LYS A 126 -3.12 3.02 -0.93
C LYS A 126 -2.48 1.67 -0.60
N LEU A 127 -1.16 1.60 -0.69
CA LEU A 127 -0.40 0.36 -0.50
C LEU A 127 -0.37 -0.09 0.98
N LEU A 128 -0.54 -1.40 1.23
CA LEU A 128 -0.44 -2.03 2.55
C LEU A 128 0.91 -2.72 2.76
N PRO A 129 1.47 -2.69 3.99
CA PRO A 129 2.73 -3.38 4.28
C PRO A 129 2.59 -4.91 4.12
N ALA A 130 3.71 -5.60 3.91
CA ALA A 130 3.80 -7.06 3.79
C ALA A 130 2.79 -7.69 2.80
N THR A 131 2.42 -6.94 1.77
CA THR A 131 1.47 -7.36 0.75
C THR A 131 2.22 -7.67 -0.53
N THR A 132 1.92 -8.83 -1.12
CA THR A 132 2.31 -9.12 -2.50
C THR A 132 1.27 -8.54 -3.42
N LEU A 133 1.72 -7.69 -4.33
CA LEU A 133 0.94 -7.06 -5.39
C LEU A 133 1.30 -7.71 -6.71
N SER A 134 0.30 -7.95 -7.55
CA SER A 134 0.50 -8.38 -8.93
C SER A 134 0.11 -7.23 -9.85
N PHE A 135 1.03 -6.77 -10.69
CA PHE A 135 0.77 -5.70 -11.65
C PHE A 135 0.73 -6.24 -13.08
N ARG A 136 -0.13 -5.63 -13.90
CA ARG A 136 -0.17 -5.79 -15.35
C ARG A 136 -0.30 -4.44 -16.02
N VAL A 137 0.41 -4.26 -17.13
CA VAL A 137 0.28 -3.09 -17.99
C VAL A 137 -0.40 -3.53 -19.28
N THR A 138 -1.55 -2.94 -19.58
CA THR A 138 -2.24 -3.10 -20.85
C THR A 138 -2.04 -1.83 -21.67
N VAL A 139 -1.44 -1.96 -22.86
CA VAL A 139 -1.39 -0.88 -23.84
C VAL A 139 -2.59 -1.01 -24.78
N VAL A 140 -3.23 0.12 -25.07
CA VAL A 140 -4.36 0.25 -25.99
C VAL A 140 -4.02 1.27 -27.07
N GLY A 141 -4.31 0.95 -28.32
CA GLY A 141 -4.22 1.91 -29.43
C GLY A 141 -4.46 1.24 -30.77
N GLN A 142 -4.20 1.95 -31.86
CA GLN A 142 -4.66 1.52 -33.19
C GLN A 142 -3.56 0.74 -33.93
N SER A 143 -3.91 -0.47 -34.38
CA SER A 143 -3.20 -1.18 -35.44
C SER A 143 -3.47 -0.51 -36.79
N ARG A 144 -2.50 -0.55 -37.70
CA ARG A 144 -2.70 -0.03 -39.08
C ARG A 144 -3.81 -0.74 -39.85
N ASN A 145 -4.07 -2.01 -39.53
CA ASN A 145 -4.96 -2.86 -40.32
C ASN A 145 -6.18 -3.37 -39.52
N ASP A 146 -6.05 -3.49 -38.19
CA ASP A 146 -6.99 -4.29 -37.38
C ASP A 146 -7.76 -3.46 -36.33
N GLY A 147 -7.77 -2.13 -36.47
CA GLY A 147 -8.45 -1.23 -35.54
C GLY A 147 -7.78 -1.17 -34.16
N GLU A 148 -8.57 -0.93 -33.10
CA GLU A 148 -8.05 -0.86 -31.74
C GLU A 148 -7.57 -2.24 -31.26
N GLN A 149 -6.35 -2.29 -30.75
CA GLN A 149 -5.71 -3.49 -30.21
C GLN A 149 -5.30 -3.22 -28.75
N ASN A 150 -5.44 -4.27 -27.93
CA ASN A 150 -5.05 -4.27 -26.53
C ASN A 150 -3.98 -5.34 -26.33
N ILE A 151 -2.82 -4.96 -25.81
CA ILE A 151 -1.77 -5.91 -25.47
C ILE A 151 -1.44 -5.78 -23.98
N THR A 152 -1.57 -6.90 -23.27
CA THR A 152 -1.36 -6.99 -21.83
C THR A 152 -0.02 -7.65 -21.54
N SER A 153 0.72 -7.06 -20.60
CA SER A 153 1.98 -7.62 -20.14
C SER A 153 1.84 -8.96 -19.41
N PRO A 154 2.96 -9.72 -19.27
CA PRO A 154 3.10 -10.68 -18.19
C PRO A 154 2.83 -10.04 -16.82
N GLU A 155 2.43 -10.87 -15.85
CA GLU A 155 2.24 -10.43 -14.48
C GLU A 155 3.57 -10.14 -13.80
N LEU A 156 3.62 -9.03 -13.07
CA LEU A 156 4.77 -8.63 -12.29
C LEU A 156 4.43 -8.60 -10.81
N GLN A 157 5.05 -9.49 -10.04
CA GLN A 157 4.81 -9.59 -8.61
C GLN A 157 5.79 -8.76 -7.78
N VAL A 158 5.26 -8.06 -6.77
CA VAL A 158 6.00 -7.14 -5.91
C VAL A 158 5.64 -7.42 -4.47
N SER A 159 6.61 -7.82 -3.68
CA SER A 159 6.42 -7.97 -2.24
C SER A 159 6.82 -6.67 -1.54
N LEU A 160 5.84 -6.04 -0.89
CA LEU A 160 6.10 -4.86 -0.05
C LEU A 160 6.79 -5.27 1.25
N PRO A 161 7.72 -4.45 1.77
CA PRO A 161 8.39 -4.75 3.02
C PRO A 161 7.40 -4.76 4.20
N GLN A 162 7.77 -5.48 5.24
CA GLN A 162 7.07 -5.40 6.52
C GLN A 162 7.31 -4.04 7.17
N ARG A 163 6.34 -3.52 7.91
CA ARG A 163 6.43 -2.23 8.60
C ARG A 163 5.78 -2.30 9.98
N GLY A 164 6.42 -1.68 10.98
CA GLY A 164 5.90 -1.63 12.34
C GLY A 164 5.64 -3.01 12.94
N ALA A 165 4.87 -3.04 14.02
CA ALA A 165 4.56 -4.26 14.74
C ALA A 165 3.43 -5.10 14.10
N CYS A 166 2.51 -4.46 13.36
CA CYS A 166 1.35 -5.10 12.75
C CYS A 166 1.49 -5.33 11.24
N GLY A 167 2.35 -4.59 10.55
CA GLY A 167 2.50 -4.67 9.09
C GLY A 167 3.32 -5.87 8.64
N ASN A 168 3.12 -7.04 9.26
CA ASN A 168 3.60 -8.34 8.80
C ASN A 168 2.43 -9.16 8.26
N HIS A 169 2.72 -10.17 7.41
CA HIS A 169 1.67 -10.90 6.69
C HIS A 169 0.67 -11.62 7.62
N ALA A 170 1.15 -12.21 8.72
CA ALA A 170 0.32 -12.95 9.66
C ALA A 170 -0.69 -12.03 10.36
N ASP A 171 -0.24 -10.89 10.87
CA ASP A 171 -1.10 -9.91 11.53
C ASP A 171 -2.07 -9.25 10.55
N MET A 172 -1.63 -8.96 9.32
CA MET A 172 -2.49 -8.37 8.30
C MET A 172 -3.64 -9.31 7.90
N ILE A 173 -3.41 -10.62 7.79
CA ILE A 173 -4.49 -11.59 7.54
C ILE A 173 -5.55 -11.49 8.64
N GLN A 174 -5.12 -11.47 9.90
CA GLN A 174 -6.01 -11.45 11.06
C GLN A 174 -6.72 -10.11 11.20
N PHE A 175 -6.00 -9.00 10.97
CA PHE A 175 -6.56 -7.65 10.92
C PHE A 175 -7.67 -7.54 9.88
N ARG A 176 -7.47 -8.13 8.69
CA ARG A 176 -8.51 -8.20 7.64
C ARG A 176 -9.72 -9.02 8.08
N ALA A 177 -9.48 -10.23 8.58
CA ALA A 177 -10.53 -11.18 8.95
C ALA A 177 -11.39 -10.68 10.11
N THR A 178 -10.87 -9.75 10.92
CA THR A 178 -11.54 -9.23 12.11
C THR A 178 -11.91 -7.76 12.02
N TYR A 179 -11.76 -7.15 10.83
CA TYR A 179 -11.87 -5.70 10.62
C TYR A 179 -13.14 -5.09 11.23
N ASP A 180 -14.30 -5.68 10.96
CA ASP A 180 -15.61 -5.17 11.41
C ASP A 180 -15.78 -5.17 12.93
N ARG A 181 -15.14 -6.11 13.63
CA ARG A 181 -15.23 -6.23 15.09
C ARG A 181 -14.01 -5.64 15.80
N PHE A 182 -12.97 -5.25 15.06
CA PHE A 182 -11.67 -4.88 15.61
C PHE A 182 -11.79 -3.76 16.64
N GLN A 183 -12.47 -2.66 16.30
CA GLN A 183 -12.71 -1.54 17.21
C GLN A 183 -13.42 -1.99 18.50
N SER A 184 -14.48 -2.79 18.37
CA SER A 184 -15.25 -3.27 19.52
C SER A 184 -14.43 -4.24 20.40
N SER A 185 -13.53 -5.02 19.81
CA SER A 185 -12.62 -5.89 20.55
C SER A 185 -11.58 -5.09 21.33
N VAL A 186 -11.00 -4.04 20.74
CA VAL A 186 -10.09 -3.12 21.45
C VAL A 186 -10.79 -2.50 22.66
N GLN A 187 -11.97 -1.92 22.46
CA GLN A 187 -12.76 -1.33 23.54
C GLN A 187 -13.13 -2.36 24.62
N GLY A 188 -13.63 -3.52 24.20
CA GLY A 188 -14.04 -4.59 25.11
C GLY A 188 -12.89 -5.11 25.96
N CYS A 189 -11.71 -5.32 25.37
CA CYS A 189 -10.53 -5.77 26.10
C CYS A 189 -10.02 -4.72 27.10
N LEU A 190 -10.01 -3.43 26.73
CA LEU A 190 -9.62 -2.36 27.64
C LEU A 190 -10.57 -2.24 28.84
N ILE A 191 -11.88 -2.35 28.60
CA ILE A 191 -12.88 -2.32 29.68
C ILE A 191 -12.73 -3.56 30.58
N LEU A 192 -12.62 -4.75 29.97
CA LEU A 192 -12.48 -6.02 30.70
C LEU A 192 -11.26 -6.02 31.63
N CYS A 193 -10.14 -5.47 31.14
CA CYS A 193 -8.87 -5.47 31.85
C CYS A 193 -8.65 -4.24 32.75
N SER A 194 -9.61 -3.32 32.84
CA SER A 194 -9.46 -2.07 33.59
C SER A 194 -9.19 -2.23 35.09
N LEU A 195 -9.55 -3.39 35.67
CA LEU A 195 -9.33 -3.72 37.07
C LEU A 195 -8.21 -4.75 37.29
N ASP A 196 -7.52 -5.16 36.22
CA ASP A 196 -6.38 -6.08 36.32
C ASP A 196 -5.18 -5.36 36.96
N PRO A 197 -4.34 -6.06 37.75
CA PRO A 197 -3.08 -5.48 38.25
C PRO A 197 -2.13 -5.00 37.15
N ASP A 198 -2.20 -5.60 35.95
CA ASP A 198 -1.48 -5.17 34.74
C ASP A 198 -2.47 -5.04 33.57
N PRO A 199 -3.18 -3.89 33.47
CA PRO A 199 -4.24 -3.70 32.48
C PRO A 199 -3.73 -3.78 31.04
N ASP A 200 -2.47 -3.40 30.79
CA ASP A 200 -1.88 -3.39 29.45
C ASP A 200 -1.55 -4.81 28.99
N ALA A 201 -0.92 -5.61 29.85
CA ALA A 201 -0.63 -7.00 29.54
C ALA A 201 -1.93 -7.82 29.39
N CYS A 202 -2.91 -7.58 30.26
CA CYS A 202 -4.23 -8.19 30.15
C CYS A 202 -4.90 -7.83 28.81
N ALA A 203 -4.95 -6.54 28.46
CA ALA A 203 -5.63 -6.09 27.24
C ALA A 203 -4.90 -6.56 25.98
N SER A 204 -3.56 -6.52 25.96
CA SER A 204 -2.76 -7.02 24.84
C SER A 204 -2.98 -8.53 24.62
N LYS A 205 -2.99 -9.32 25.70
CA LYS A 205 -3.32 -10.75 25.64
C LYS A 205 -4.75 -10.98 25.15
N CYS A 206 -5.72 -10.23 25.67
CA CYS A 206 -7.11 -10.29 25.24
C CYS A 206 -7.25 -10.03 23.73
N LEU A 207 -6.57 -9.02 23.19
CA LEU A 207 -6.60 -8.71 21.77
C LEU A 207 -5.91 -9.76 20.92
N LYS A 208 -4.74 -10.24 21.34
CA LYS A 208 -4.07 -11.36 20.67
C LYS A 208 -4.97 -12.58 20.58
N ASP A 209 -5.54 -13.00 21.70
CA ASP A 209 -6.36 -14.22 21.76
C ASP A 209 -7.70 -14.02 21.01
N GLY A 210 -8.29 -12.83 21.10
CA GLY A 210 -9.58 -12.51 20.50
C GLY A 210 -9.54 -12.17 19.01
N LEU A 211 -8.43 -11.62 18.52
CA LEU A 211 -8.27 -11.16 17.12
C LEU A 211 -7.25 -12.00 16.33
N GLY A 212 -6.43 -12.81 16.98
CA GLY A 212 -5.41 -13.65 16.33
C GLY A 212 -4.13 -12.90 15.96
N ILE A 213 -4.01 -11.61 16.27
CA ILE A 213 -2.81 -10.79 16.01
C ILE A 213 -1.69 -11.07 17.03
N SER A 214 -0.47 -10.71 16.68
CA SER A 214 0.69 -10.81 17.55
C SER A 214 0.56 -9.91 18.79
N SER A 215 1.25 -10.27 19.88
CA SER A 215 1.27 -9.46 21.11
C SER A 215 1.86 -8.07 20.88
N THR A 216 2.86 -7.96 20.01
CA THR A 216 3.48 -6.69 19.62
C THR A 216 2.54 -5.83 18.78
N CYS A 217 1.72 -6.43 17.91
CA CYS A 217 0.69 -5.69 17.22
C CYS A 217 -0.42 -5.24 18.19
N ALA A 218 -0.86 -6.14 19.07
CA ALA A 218 -1.89 -5.85 20.07
C ALA A 218 -1.51 -4.66 20.98
N SER A 219 -0.25 -4.54 21.40
CA SER A 219 0.19 -3.41 22.23
C SER A 219 0.01 -2.05 21.56
N CYS A 220 0.24 -1.94 20.24
CA CYS A 220 -0.01 -0.69 19.51
C CYS A 220 -1.48 -0.23 19.61
N TRP A 221 -2.42 -1.17 19.65
CA TRP A 221 -3.85 -0.87 19.73
C TRP A 221 -4.30 -0.60 21.17
N VAL A 222 -3.67 -1.23 22.17
CA VAL A 222 -3.85 -0.88 23.59
C VAL A 222 -3.40 0.57 23.82
N GLU A 223 -2.21 0.94 23.34
CA GLU A 223 -1.69 2.31 23.42
C GLU A 223 -2.62 3.33 22.73
N MET A 224 -3.17 2.98 21.57
CA MET A 224 -4.18 3.81 20.89
C MET A 224 -5.42 4.03 21.75
N GLY A 225 -5.92 2.96 22.39
CA GLY A 225 -7.08 3.00 23.26
C GLY A 225 -6.85 3.90 24.48
N HIS A 226 -5.70 3.75 25.14
CA HIS A 226 -5.30 4.63 26.25
C HIS A 226 -5.17 6.08 25.84
N CYS A 227 -4.53 6.35 24.70
CA CYS A 227 -4.47 7.70 24.15
C CYS A 227 -5.87 8.29 23.96
N THR A 228 -6.78 7.50 23.40
CA THR A 228 -8.16 7.92 23.12
C THR A 228 -8.92 8.23 24.41
N ILE A 229 -8.86 7.35 25.41
CA ILE A 229 -9.51 7.55 26.72
C ILE A 229 -8.96 8.79 27.42
N ASN A 230 -7.65 8.99 27.39
CA ASN A 230 -6.98 10.07 28.13
C ASN A 230 -7.03 11.43 27.42
N SER A 231 -7.08 11.45 26.09
CA SER A 231 -6.89 12.68 25.29
C SER A 231 -8.15 13.17 24.58
N CYS A 232 -9.20 12.35 24.54
CA CYS A 232 -10.44 12.59 23.80
C CYS A 232 -11.67 12.33 24.67
N SER A 233 -12.04 13.32 25.49
CA SER A 233 -13.17 13.22 26.42
C SER A 233 -14.50 12.88 25.73
N ASP A 234 -14.72 13.33 24.49
CA ASP A 234 -15.93 13.01 23.73
C ASP A 234 -16.09 11.50 23.52
N CYS A 235 -15.00 10.74 23.49
CA CYS A 235 -15.02 9.29 23.36
C CYS A 235 -15.56 8.56 24.60
N VAL A 236 -15.58 9.22 25.76
CA VAL A 236 -16.15 8.66 26.98
C VAL A 236 -17.67 8.64 26.92
N PHE A 237 -18.27 9.67 26.31
CA PHE A 237 -19.72 9.84 26.24
C PHE A 237 -20.31 9.31 24.92
N ASP A 238 -19.58 9.48 23.82
CA ASP A 238 -19.97 9.01 22.48
C ASP A 238 -18.75 8.43 21.74
N PRO A 239 -18.38 7.16 22.01
CA PRO A 239 -17.22 6.52 21.40
C PRO A 239 -17.34 6.29 19.88
N LYS A 240 -18.53 6.52 19.30
CA LYS A 240 -18.80 6.44 17.87
C LYS A 240 -19.09 7.80 17.25
N GLY A 241 -19.10 8.86 18.05
CA GLY A 241 -19.40 10.22 17.64
C GLY A 241 -18.31 10.81 16.74
N ALA A 242 -18.72 11.71 15.85
CA ALA A 242 -17.81 12.40 14.94
C ALA A 242 -16.72 13.18 15.70
N ALA A 243 -17.04 13.74 16.87
CA ALA A 243 -16.07 14.46 17.71
C ALA A 243 -14.99 13.53 18.29
N CYS A 244 -15.39 12.37 18.80
CA CYS A 244 -14.45 11.34 19.26
C CYS A 244 -13.52 10.91 18.13
N LYS A 245 -14.09 10.56 16.96
CA LYS A 245 -13.34 10.16 15.78
C LYS A 245 -12.31 11.22 15.36
N ALA A 246 -12.74 12.47 15.20
CA ALA A 246 -11.85 13.57 14.80
C ALA A 246 -10.71 13.80 15.82
N CYS A 247 -11.00 13.66 17.12
CA CYS A 247 -9.98 13.76 18.16
C CYS A 247 -8.97 12.62 18.08
N SER A 248 -9.42 11.37 17.98
CA SER A 248 -8.55 10.19 17.86
C SER A 248 -7.69 10.25 16.60
N GLU A 249 -8.26 10.65 15.46
CA GLU A 249 -7.54 10.86 14.19
C GLU A 249 -6.42 11.89 14.33
N SER A 250 -6.69 13.01 15.00
CA SER A 250 -5.71 14.07 15.16
C SER A 250 -4.64 13.77 16.21
N LYS A 251 -5.00 13.12 17.33
CA LYS A 251 -4.11 13.00 18.49
C LYS A 251 -3.48 11.63 18.67
N CYS A 252 -4.20 10.57 18.31
CA CYS A 252 -3.83 9.21 18.66
C CYS A 252 -3.38 8.37 17.46
N PHE A 253 -4.04 8.52 16.32
CA PHE A 253 -3.72 7.73 15.12
C PHE A 253 -2.28 7.93 14.62
N PRO A 254 -1.66 9.12 14.67
CA PRO A 254 -0.27 9.26 14.23
C PRO A 254 0.71 8.33 14.96
N ALA A 255 0.57 8.20 16.27
CA ALA A 255 1.41 7.30 17.08
C ALA A 255 1.09 5.82 16.76
N THR A 256 -0.19 5.48 16.61
CA THR A 256 -0.61 4.12 16.24
C THR A 256 -0.14 3.72 14.85
N VAL A 257 -0.15 4.62 13.87
CA VAL A 257 0.41 4.39 12.53
C VAL A 257 1.91 4.13 12.62
N ALA A 258 2.63 4.92 13.41
CA ALA A 258 4.06 4.71 13.63
C ALA A 258 4.37 3.36 14.30
N CYS A 259 3.59 2.96 15.31
CA CYS A 259 3.76 1.69 16.01
C CYS A 259 3.37 0.49 15.14
N SER A 260 2.15 0.50 14.61
CA SER A 260 1.58 -0.64 13.86
C SER A 260 2.19 -0.81 12.48
N GLY A 261 2.62 0.28 11.84
CA GLY A 261 3.01 0.30 10.43
C GLY A 261 1.83 0.20 9.46
N ILE A 262 0.58 0.18 9.97
CA ILE A 262 -0.65 0.20 9.17
C ILE A 262 -1.01 1.66 8.90
N PRO A 263 -1.32 2.04 7.66
CA PRO A 263 -1.69 3.41 7.35
C PRO A 263 -3.09 3.77 7.87
N MET A 264 -3.27 5.03 8.25
CA MET A 264 -4.47 5.54 8.92
C MET A 264 -5.77 5.28 8.15
N TRP A 265 -5.76 5.40 6.82
CA TRP A 265 -6.93 5.16 5.98
C TRP A 265 -7.47 3.71 6.08
N ARG A 266 -6.69 2.79 6.67
CA ARG A 266 -7.07 1.40 6.90
C ARG A 266 -7.51 1.14 8.34
N PHE A 267 -7.57 2.13 9.21
CA PHE A 267 -8.06 1.89 10.58
C PHE A 267 -9.58 1.62 10.55
N PRO A 268 -10.13 0.79 11.46
CA PRO A 268 -11.58 0.61 11.55
C PRO A 268 -12.24 1.92 12.02
N GLY A 269 -13.31 2.33 11.34
CA GLY A 269 -14.08 3.52 11.72
C GLY A 269 -13.54 4.86 11.19
N VAL A 270 -12.45 4.87 10.41
CA VAL A 270 -12.07 6.01 9.56
C VAL A 270 -12.94 6.14 8.32
#